data_AF-A0A7G5IH11-F1
#
_entry.id   AF-A0A7G5IH11-F1
#
_cell.length_a   1.000
_cell.length_b   1.000
_cell.length_c   1.000
_cell.angle_alpha   90.00
_cell.angle_beta   90.00
_cell.angle_gamma   90.00
#
_symmetry.space_group_name_H-M   'P 1'
#
loop_
_entity.id
_entity.type
_entity.pdbx_description
1 polymer ?
#
loop_
_entity_poly.entity_id
_entity_poly.type
_entity_poly.pdbx_seq_one_letter_code
_entity_poly.pdbx_strand_id
1 'polypeptide(L)' 'MNHYKLYRDASNYWRWRFVSANGRTIADSAEGYSNKSDALNGIAIMKASYSAPVYE' A
#
# COMPACT_ATOMS: atom_id res chain seq x y z
N MET A 1 -11.76 -0.44 11.39
CA MET A 1 -11.82 -1.31 10.20
C MET A 1 -10.51 -1.18 9.44
N ASN A 2 -9.98 -2.28 8.91
CA ASN A 2 -8.72 -2.26 8.15
C ASN A 2 -8.91 -1.51 6.84
N HIS A 3 -7.96 -0.65 6.46
CA HIS A 3 -8.10 0.16 5.25
C HIS A 3 -6.75 0.52 4.64
N TYR A 4 -6.76 0.80 3.34
CA TYR A 4 -5.63 1.39 2.64
C TYR A 4 -5.75 2.91 2.69
N LYS A 5 -4.67 3.58 3.08
CA LYS A 5 -4.53 5.04 2.99
C LYS A 5 -3.59 5.37 1.84
N LEU A 6 -4.14 5.94 0.78
CA LEU A 6 -3.40 6.51 -0.34
C LEU A 6 -3.09 7.99 -0.04
N TYR A 7 -1.85 8.42 -0.25
CA TYR A 7 -1.43 9.78 0.03
C TYR A 7 -0.27 10.19 -0.88
N ARG A 8 0.04 11.49 -0.91
CA ARG A 8 1.21 12.04 -1.61
C ARG A 8 2.26 12.43 -0.58
N ASP A 9 3.51 12.03 -0.80
CA ASP A 9 4.62 12.39 0.08
C ASP A 9 5.22 13.77 -0.25
N ALA A 10 6.18 14.21 0.55
CA ALA A 10 6.86 15.51 0.39
C ALA A 10 7.67 15.63 -0.91
N SER A 11 8.10 14.50 -1.48
CA SER A 11 8.78 14.41 -2.77
C SER A 11 7.81 14.27 -3.94
N ASN A 12 6.52 14.51 -3.71
CA ASN A 12 5.46 14.54 -4.72
C ASN A 12 5.12 13.17 -5.35
N TYR A 13 5.58 12.07 -4.73
CA TYR A 13 5.21 10.71 -5.14
C TYR A 13 3.96 10.23 -4.41
N TRP A 14 3.18 9.39 -5.09
CA TRP A 14 2.06 8.66 -4.52
C TRP A 14 2.57 7.47 -3.72
N ARG A 15 2.03 7.28 -2.52
CA ARG A 15 2.31 6.13 -1.66
C ARG A 15 1.02 5.61 -1.07
N TRP A 16 1.04 4.35 -0.66
CA TRP A 16 -0.05 3.77 0.09
C TRP A 16 0.49 3.10 1.35
N ARG A 17 -0.38 2.97 2.35
CA ARG A 17 -0.13 2.18 3.56
C ARG A 17 -1.38 1.46 4.00
N PHE A 18 -1.21 0.24 4.48
CA PHE A 18 -2.29 -0.55 5.03
C PHE A 18 -2.34 -0.35 6.55
N VAL A 19 -3.46 0.19 7.00
CA VAL A 19 -3.71 0.55 8.40
C VAL A 19 -4.66 -0.49 8.98
N SER A 20 -4.21 -1.17 10.03
CA SER A 20 -5.02 -2.11 10.78
C SER A 20 -6.09 -1.38 11.61
N ALA A 21 -7.12 -2.09 12.05
CA ALA A 21 -8.19 -1.56 12.89
C ALA A 21 -7.69 -0.92 14.19
N ASN A 22 -6.51 -1.31 14.68
CA ASN A 22 -5.85 -0.71 15.84
C ASN A 22 -5.10 0.60 15.52
N GLY A 23 -5.18 1.11 14.28
CA GLY A 23 -4.54 2.34 13.84
C GLY A 23 -3.07 2.20 13.43
N ARG A 24 -2.46 1.01 13.60
CA ARG A 24 -1.06 0.78 13.24
C ARG A 24 -0.92 0.49 11.75
N THR A 25 0.12 1.03 11.15
CA THR A 25 0.52 0.65 9.78
C THR A 25 1.25 -0.69 9.85
N ILE A 26 0.81 -1.66 9.06
CA ILE A 26 1.41 -3.01 9.02
C ILE A 26 2.01 -3.37 7.66
N ALA A 27 1.71 -2.60 6.62
CA ALA A 27 2.34 -2.68 5.32
C ALA A 27 2.34 -1.29 4.66
N ASP A 28 3.31 -1.02 3.80
CA ASP A 28 3.37 0.19 2.99
C ASP A 28 3.86 -0.13 1.58
N SER A 29 3.82 0.87 0.70
CA SER A 29 4.18 0.67 -0.70
C SER A 29 5.66 0.39 -0.95
N ALA A 30 6.54 0.61 0.03
CA ALA A 30 8.01 0.61 -0.04
C ALA A 30 8.61 1.64 -1.02
N GLU A 31 7.95 1.85 -2.16
CA GLU A 31 8.33 2.74 -3.24
C GLU A 31 7.32 3.88 -3.40
N GLY A 32 7.78 4.98 -4.03
CA GLY A 32 6.95 6.11 -4.43
C GLY A 32 6.58 6.02 -5.91
N TYR A 33 5.29 6.15 -6.23
CA TYR A 33 4.78 6.12 -7.59
C TYR A 33 4.61 7.52 -8.16
N SER A 34 5.02 7.74 -9.41
CA SER A 34 4.80 9.04 -10.08
C SER A 34 3.32 9.33 -10.32
N ASN A 35 2.52 8.30 -10.64
CA ASN A 35 1.09 8.44 -10.91
C ASN A 35 0.22 7.77 -9.84
N LYS A 36 -0.97 8.34 -9.63
CA LYS A 36 -1.97 7.82 -8.70
C LYS A 36 -2.47 6.43 -9.12
N SER A 37 -2.61 6.20 -10.43
CA SER A 37 -3.04 4.93 -11.01
C SER A 37 -2.10 3.79 -10.64
N ASP A 38 -0.79 4.05 -10.66
CA ASP A 38 0.23 3.04 -10.39
C ASP A 38 0.18 2.63 -8.91
N ALA A 39 -0.01 3.60 -8.01
CA ALA A 39 -0.21 3.31 -6.58
C ALA A 39 -1.51 2.53 -6.32
N LEU A 40 -2.59 2.82 -7.04
CA LEU A 40 -3.83 2.04 -6.95
C LEU A 40 -3.65 0.61 -7.49
N ASN A 41 -2.86 0.43 -8.54
CA ASN A 41 -2.51 -0.89 -9.06
C ASN A 41 -1.69 -1.70 -8.03
N GLY A 42 -0.74 -1.08 -7.33
CA GLY A 42 -0.01 -1.70 -6.22
C GLY A 42 -0.95 -2.19 -5.11
N ILE A 43 -1.97 -1.40 -4.74
CA ILE A 43 -3.01 -1.83 -3.80
C ILE A 43 -3.81 -3.02 -4.34
N ALA A 44 -4.14 -3.01 -5.64
CA ALA A 44 -4.89 -4.10 -6.27
C ALA A 44 -4.11 -5.42 -6.24
N ILE A 45 -2.81 -5.36 -6.53
CA ILE A 45 -1.90 -6.51 -6.41
C ILE A 45 -1.91 -7.03 -4.97
N MET A 46 -1.69 -6.17 -3.97
CA MET A 46 -1.67 -6.60 -2.56
C MET A 46 -2.99 -7.21 -2.10
N LYS A 47 -4.14 -6.74 -2.59
CA LYS A 47 -5.44 -7.37 -2.32
C LYS A 47 -5.55 -8.77 -2.94
N ALA A 48 -4.91 -9.01 -4.08
CA ALA A 48 -4.88 -10.31 -4.75
C ALA A 48 -3.81 -11.27 -4.18
N SER A 49 -2.76 -10.74 -3.54
CA SER A 49 -1.62 -11.51 -3.02
C SER A 49 -1.89 -12.33 -1.75
N TYR A 50 -3.15 -12.47 -1.29
CA TYR A 50 -3.48 -13.18 -0.05
C TYR A 50 -3.05 -14.66 -0.05
N SER A 51 -2.84 -15.25 -1.23
CA SER A 51 -2.39 -16.63 -1.43
C SER A 51 -0.91 -16.74 -1.80
N ALA A 52 -0.14 -15.65 -1.73
CA ALA A 52 1.28 -15.67 -2.05
C ALA A 52 2.04 -16.60 -1.09
N PRO A 53 2.95 -17.45 -1.59
CA PRO A 53 3.75 -18.33 -0.74
C PRO A 53 4.70 -17.52 0.16
N VAL A 54 4.96 -18.05 1.35
CA VAL A 54 5.92 -17.51 2.31
C VAL A 54 7.20 -18.31 2.23
N TYR A 55 8.33 -17.62 2.11
CA TYR A 55 9.67 -18.19 2.15
C TYR A 55 10.43 -17.63 3.36
N GLU A 56 11.23 -18.47 4.00
CA GLU A 56 12.15 -18.11 5.11
C GLU A 56 13.57 -17.88 4.58
#